data_AF-A0A6I1W7Q6-F1
#
_entry.id   AF-A0A6I1W7Q6-F1
#
_cell.length_a   1.000
_cell.length_b   1.000
_cell.length_c   1.000
_cell.angle_alpha   90.00
_cell.angle_beta   90.00
_cell.angle_gamma   90.00
#
_symmetry.space_group_name_H-M   'P 1'
#
loop_
_entity.id
_entity.type
_entity.pdbx_description
1 polymer ?
#
loop_
_entity_poly.entity_id
_entity_poly.type
_entity_poly.pdbx_seq_one_letter_code
_entity_poly.pdbx_strand_id
1 'polypeptide(L)'
;HMLWIGDRTRQLDGAHVEFLRGVNNPIGVKVGPTMNTEELIRLIDILNPDNDPGRLNLIVRMGANKVGDHLPQLIRAVEGEGKKVLWSCD
;
A
#
# COMPACT_ATOMS: atom_id res chain seq x y z
N HIS A 1 -5.78 -15.43 -8.07
CA HIS A 1 -6.90 -14.67 -7.47
C HIS A 1 -6.47 -13.26 -7.12
N MET A 2 -5.46 -13.08 -6.25
CA MET A 2 -4.91 -11.78 -5.86
C MET A 2 -3.59 -11.51 -6.61
N LEU A 3 -3.31 -10.25 -6.90
CA LEU A 3 -2.07 -9.77 -7.55
C LEU A 3 -1.37 -8.75 -6.64
N TRP A 4 -0.06 -8.53 -6.79
CA TRP A 4 0.62 -7.49 -6.02
C TRP A 4 1.67 -6.71 -6.83
N ILE A 5 1.92 -5.47 -6.40
CA ILE A 5 2.99 -4.60 -6.90
C ILE A 5 4.22 -4.73 -6.01
N GLY A 6 5.38 -4.90 -6.62
CA GLY A 6 6.65 -4.97 -5.91
C GLY A 6 7.16 -3.60 -5.46
N ASP A 7 8.06 -3.59 -4.48
CA ASP A 7 8.59 -2.34 -3.89
C ASP A 7 9.39 -1.50 -4.90
N ARG A 8 9.85 -2.11 -6.00
CA ARG A 8 10.59 -1.43 -7.09
C ARG A 8 9.70 -0.97 -8.24
N THR A 9 8.41 -1.31 -8.24
CA THR A 9 7.49 -1.07 -9.36
C THR A 9 6.21 -0.34 -8.95
N ARG A 10 6.19 0.26 -7.75
CA ARG A 10 5.03 0.96 -7.15
C ARG A 10 4.99 2.47 -7.41
N GLN A 11 5.62 2.93 -8.48
CA GLN A 11 5.60 4.35 -8.87
C GLN A 11 4.15 4.78 -9.17
N LEU A 12 3.72 5.93 -8.65
CA LEU A 12 2.33 6.40 -8.73
C LEU A 12 1.82 6.53 -10.18
N ASP A 13 2.69 6.92 -11.11
CA ASP A 13 2.44 7.07 -12.54
C ASP A 13 2.97 5.88 -13.37
N GLY A 14 3.42 4.82 -12.68
CA GLY A 14 4.02 3.64 -13.30
C GLY A 14 2.99 2.66 -13.86
N ALA A 15 3.40 1.90 -14.88
CA ALA A 15 2.54 0.94 -15.59
C ALA A 15 1.91 -0.14 -14.69
N HIS A 16 2.58 -0.55 -13.61
CA HIS A 16 2.05 -1.58 -12.71
C HIS A 16 0.90 -1.06 -11.85
N VAL A 17 0.99 0.19 -11.40
CA VAL A 17 -0.09 0.87 -10.67
C VAL A 17 -1.27 1.07 -11.59
N GLU A 18 -1.03 1.56 -12.82
CA GLU A 18 -2.10 1.73 -13.81
C GLU A 18 -2.78 0.42 -14.16
N PHE A 19 -2.01 -0.66 -14.36
CA PHE A 19 -2.58 -1.98 -14.65
C PHE A 19 -3.49 -2.46 -13.50
N LEU A 20 -3.02 -2.39 -12.25
CA LEU A 20 -3.82 -2.88 -11.12
C LEU A 20 -4.96 -1.94 -10.70
N ARG A 21 -4.92 -0.67 -11.08
CA ARG A 21 -6.04 0.27 -10.93
C ARG A 21 -7.30 -0.22 -11.64
N GLY A 22 -7.15 -0.84 -12.82
CA GLY A 22 -8.27 -1.22 -13.69
C GLY A 22 -8.83 -2.63 -13.51
N VAL A 23 -8.21 -3.49 -12.70
CA VAL A 23 -8.68 -4.87 -12.50
C VAL A 23 -9.47 -5.03 -11.21
N ASN A 24 -10.44 -5.96 -11.17
CA ASN A 24 -11.31 -6.16 -10.00
C ASN A 24 -10.76 -7.11 -8.93
N ASN A 25 -9.60 -7.73 -9.16
CA ASN A 25 -8.96 -8.60 -8.17
C ASN A 25 -8.69 -7.84 -6.86
N PRO A 26 -8.73 -8.51 -5.69
CA PRO A 26 -7.99 -8.01 -4.54
C PRO A 26 -6.54 -7.82 -4.94
N ILE A 27 -5.93 -6.74 -4.47
CA ILE A 27 -4.55 -6.37 -4.82
C ILE A 27 -3.73 -6.07 -3.58
N GLY A 28 -2.41 -6.15 -3.72
CA GLY A 28 -1.49 -5.76 -2.67
C GLY A 28 -0.33 -4.93 -3.18
N VAL A 29 0.31 -4.23 -2.26
CA VAL A 29 1.50 -3.43 -2.54
C VAL A 29 2.55 -3.71 -1.48
N LYS A 30 3.78 -3.95 -1.91
CA LYS A 30 4.93 -4.02 -1.00
C LYS A 30 5.26 -2.63 -0.46
N VAL A 31 5.38 -2.51 0.85
CA VAL A 31 5.70 -1.29 1.58
C VAL A 31 7.07 -1.46 2.24
N GLY A 32 8.12 -1.00 1.55
CA GLY A 32 9.50 -1.04 2.04
C GLY A 32 9.90 0.19 2.88
N PRO A 33 11.15 0.24 3.39
CA PRO A 33 11.68 1.34 4.20
C PRO A 33 11.72 2.71 3.52
N THR A 34 11.60 2.76 2.19
CA THR A 34 11.60 4.00 1.40
C THR A 34 10.20 4.60 1.25
N MET A 35 9.14 3.90 1.69
CA MET A 35 7.78 4.42 1.66
C MET A 35 7.63 5.57 2.67
N ASN A 36 7.02 6.67 2.23
CA ASN A 36 6.58 7.76 3.09
C ASN A 36 5.05 7.84 3.15
N THR A 37 4.52 8.60 4.11
CA THR A 37 3.08 8.71 4.37
C THR A 37 2.31 9.32 3.20
N GLU A 38 2.79 10.41 2.61
CA GLU A 38 2.12 11.10 1.50
C GLU A 38 2.01 10.19 0.27
N GLU A 39 3.11 9.54 -0.11
CA GLU A 39 3.13 8.59 -1.21
C GLU A 39 2.15 7.43 -0.95
N LEU A 40 2.13 6.90 0.27
CA LEU A 40 1.24 5.80 0.63
C LEU A 40 -0.23 6.18 0.50
N ILE A 41 -0.64 7.36 0.98
CA ILE A 41 -2.02 7.83 0.87
C ILE A 41 -2.42 7.98 -0.60
N ARG A 42 -1.58 8.63 -1.41
CA ARG A 42 -1.82 8.78 -2.85
C ARG A 42 -1.94 7.43 -3.56
N LEU A 43 -1.12 6.46 -3.17
CA LEU A 43 -1.18 5.12 -3.74
C LEU A 43 -2.48 4.39 -3.36
N ILE A 44 -2.95 4.55 -2.13
CA ILE A 44 -4.24 4.02 -1.68
C ILE A 44 -5.39 4.65 -2.49
N ASP A 45 -5.36 5.97 -2.70
CA ASP A 45 -6.39 6.67 -3.48
C ASP A 45 -6.50 6.17 -4.91
N ILE A 46 -5.36 5.81 -5.52
CA ILE A 46 -5.32 5.27 -6.88
C ILE A 46 -5.83 3.83 -6.92
N LEU A 47 -5.45 2.99 -5.95
CA LEU A 47 -5.67 1.54 -5.99
C LEU A 47 -6.97 1.08 -5.29
N ASN A 48 -7.50 1.90 -4.38
CA ASN A 48 -8.74 1.67 -3.65
C ASN A 48 -9.59 2.97 -3.56
N PRO A 49 -10.01 3.54 -4.71
CA PRO A 49 -10.69 4.84 -4.75
C PRO A 49 -12.03 4.85 -4.00
N ASP A 50 -12.74 3.71 -3.98
CA ASP A 50 -14.03 3.57 -3.29
C ASP A 50 -13.87 3.19 -1.81
N ASN A 51 -12.63 3.10 -1.31
CA ASN A 51 -12.30 2.72 0.06
C ASN A 51 -12.91 1.36 0.50
N ASP A 52 -12.99 0.40 -0.43
CA ASP A 52 -13.61 -0.90 -0.23
C ASP A 52 -12.75 -1.78 0.71
N PRO A 53 -13.28 -2.21 1.88
CA PRO A 53 -12.54 -3.08 2.79
C PRO A 53 -12.18 -4.42 2.14
N GLY A 54 -10.89 -4.74 2.11
CA GLY A 54 -10.37 -5.99 1.52
C GLY A 54 -9.92 -5.84 0.07
N ARG A 55 -10.15 -4.69 -0.56
CA ARG A 55 -9.60 -4.37 -1.89
C ARG A 55 -8.08 -4.32 -1.90
N LEU A 56 -7.47 -3.68 -0.90
CA LEU A 56 -6.04 -3.39 -0.87
C LEU A 56 -5.34 -3.95 0.37
N ASN A 57 -4.28 -4.74 0.16
CA ASN A 57 -3.37 -5.26 1.17
C ASN A 57 -2.03 -4.52 1.14
N LEU A 58 -1.68 -3.83 2.23
CA LEU A 58 -0.37 -3.24 2.44
C LEU A 58 0.58 -4.26 3.09
N ILE A 59 1.56 -4.71 2.32
CA ILE A 59 2.48 -5.78 2.69
C ILE A 59 3.81 -5.17 3.13
N VAL A 60 3.98 -5.01 4.45
CA VAL A 60 5.09 -4.29 5.08
C VAL A 60 6.34 -5.16 5.10
N ARG A 61 7.45 -4.65 4.55
CA ARG A 61 8.75 -5.35 4.46
C ARG A 61 9.93 -4.45 4.81
N MET A 62 9.91 -3.92 6.03
CA MET A 62 10.89 -2.93 6.47
C MET A 62 12.19 -3.52 7.03
N GLY A 63 12.15 -4.79 7.45
CA GLY A 63 13.20 -5.44 8.23
C GLY A 63 13.14 -5.09 9.71
N ALA A 64 13.64 -6.00 10.55
CA ALA A 64 13.50 -5.95 12.01
C ALA A 64 14.00 -4.63 12.64
N ASN A 65 15.11 -4.09 12.14
CA ASN A 65 15.73 -2.89 12.71
C ASN A 65 15.03 -1.58 12.36
N LYS A 66 14.05 -1.59 11.43
CA LYS A 66 13.40 -0.37 10.94
C LYS A 66 11.89 -0.35 11.15
N VAL A 67 11.27 -1.52 11.29
CA VAL A 67 9.80 -1.62 11.36
C VAL A 67 9.22 -0.83 12.54
N GLY A 68 9.88 -0.84 13.70
CA GLY A 68 9.42 -0.13 14.90
C GLY A 68 9.37 1.40 14.74
N ASP A 69 10.28 1.96 13.95
CA ASP A 69 10.38 3.42 13.78
C ASP A 69 9.50 3.92 12.63
N HIS A 70 9.37 3.12 11.57
CA HIS A 70 8.72 3.53 10.32
C HIS A 70 7.22 3.16 10.26
N LEU A 71 6.85 1.93 10.62
CA LEU A 71 5.48 1.44 10.43
C LEU A 71 4.42 2.24 11.21
N PRO A 72 4.64 2.64 12.49
CA PRO A 72 3.62 3.38 13.24
C PRO A 72 3.20 4.68 12.57
N GLN A 73 4.12 5.36 11.86
CA GLN A 73 3.82 6.62 11.17
C GLN A 73 2.91 6.38 9.96
N LEU A 74 3.14 5.30 9.22
CA LEU A 74 2.29 4.90 8.09
C LEU A 74 0.89 4.50 8.56
N ILE A 75 0.79 3.70 9.63
CA ILE A 75 -0.50 3.30 10.20
C ILE A 75 -1.32 4.52 10.61
N ARG A 76 -0.73 5.45 11.37
CA ARG A 76 -1.43 6.67 11.82
C ARG A 76 -1.93 7.53 10.65
N ALA A 77 -1.15 7.64 9.58
CA ALA A 77 -1.58 8.38 8.39
C ALA A 77 -2.78 7.72 7.71
N VAL A 78 -2.72 6.40 7.49
CA VAL A 78 -3.80 5.61 6.88
C VAL A 78 -5.08 5.67 7.74
N GLU A 79 -4.96 5.52 9.05
CA GLU A 79 -6.09 5.60 9.98
C GLU A 79 -6.67 7.02 10.07
N GLY A 80 -5.80 8.05 10.11
CA GLY A 80 -6.20 9.46 10.16
C GLY A 80 -6.99 9.90 8.92
N GLU A 81 -6.65 9.34 7.76
CA GLU A 81 -7.35 9.55 6.48
C GLU A 81 -8.56 8.61 6.31
N GLY A 82 -8.89 7.78 7.32
CA GLY A 82 -10.04 6.88 7.28
C GLY A 82 -9.94 5.75 6.24
N LYS A 83 -8.74 5.46 5.73
CA LYS A 83 -8.52 4.48 4.67
C LYS A 83 -8.67 3.04 5.20
N LYS A 84 -9.37 2.19 4.46
CA LYS A 84 -9.62 0.79 4.77
C LYS A 84 -8.68 -0.08 3.96
N VAL A 85 -7.72 -0.68 4.65
CA VAL A 85 -6.71 -1.57 4.08
C VAL A 85 -6.51 -2.78 4.98
N LEU A 86 -6.04 -3.87 4.40
CA LEU A 86 -5.50 -4.99 5.14
C LEU A 86 -4.00 -4.78 5.35
N TRP A 87 -3.48 -5.02 6.55
CA TRP A 87 -2.04 -4.97 6.84
C TRP A 87 -1.48 -6.40 6.89
N SER A 88 -0.35 -6.62 6.23
CA SER A 88 0.41 -7.87 6.27
C SER A 88 1.88 -7.58 6.58
N CYS A 89 2.57 -8.53 7.21
CA CYS A 89 4.02 -8.48 7.44
C CYS A 89 4.71 -9.47 6.48
N ASP A 90 5.75 -9.00 5.80
CA ASP A 90 6.68 -9.76 4.96
C ASP A 90 8.10 -9.68 5.49
#